data_AF-A0A1L9NXB1-F1
#
_entry.id   AF-A0A1L9NXB1-F1
#
_cell.length_a   1.000
_cell.length_b   1.000
_cell.length_c   1.000
_cell.angle_alpha   90.00
_cell.angle_beta   90.00
_cell.angle_gamma   90.00
#
_symmetry.space_group_name_H-M   'P 1'
#
loop_
_entity.id
_entity.type
_entity.pdbx_description
1 polymer ?
#
loop_
_entity_poly.entity_id
_entity_poly.type
_entity_poly.pdbx_seq_one_letter_code
_entity_poly.pdbx_strand_id
1 'polypeptide(L)'
;MSLIHPNRRTLLTATGAALVTGVSGLRVPAQAKTIAPSKTMLGGANNYRAGAPVVDKIGGGGFWMSGTVRRAGDGAPLAGQRIQIWAHTTEGHERDQRSHGATLNDENGVFRL
;
A
#
# COMPACT_ATOMS: atom_id res chain seq x y z
N MET A 1 -59.81 -13.31 -11.43
CA MET A 1 -58.40 -12.92 -11.61
C MET A 1 -58.36 -11.80 -12.64
N SER A 2 -58.08 -10.56 -12.27
CA SER A 2 -58.04 -9.44 -13.23
C SER A 2 -56.65 -9.40 -13.89
N LEU A 3 -56.60 -9.53 -15.21
CA LEU A 3 -55.37 -9.41 -15.98
C LEU A 3 -55.06 -7.92 -16.18
N ILE A 4 -53.91 -7.48 -15.70
CA ILE A 4 -53.42 -6.12 -15.95
C ILE A 4 -53.14 -5.99 -17.45
N HIS A 5 -53.82 -5.05 -18.13
CA HIS A 5 -53.58 -4.72 -19.53
C HIS A 5 -52.80 -3.40 -19.60
N PRO A 6 -51.46 -3.43 -19.61
CA PRO A 6 -50.66 -2.21 -19.63
C PRO A 6 -50.90 -1.45 -20.93
N ASN A 7 -51.28 -0.18 -20.83
CA ASN A 7 -51.35 0.71 -21.98
C ASN A 7 -49.97 1.32 -22.25
N ARG A 8 -49.79 1.98 -23.40
CA ARG A 8 -48.51 2.61 -23.79
C ARG A 8 -47.96 3.55 -22.71
N ARG A 9 -48.83 4.27 -22.01
CA ARG A 9 -48.44 5.19 -20.93
C ARG A 9 -47.86 4.43 -19.75
N THR A 10 -48.52 3.35 -19.32
CA THR A 10 -48.03 2.46 -18.26
C THR A 10 -46.66 1.88 -18.60
N LEU A 11 -46.46 1.45 -19.84
CA LEU A 11 -45.19 0.92 -20.31
C LEU A 11 -44.08 1.98 -20.25
N LEU A 12 -44.32 3.17 -20.82
CA LEU A 12 -43.35 4.26 -20.82
C LEU A 12 -42.96 4.72 -19.40
N THR A 13 -43.93 4.83 -18.50
CA THR A 13 -43.68 5.21 -17.11
C THR A 13 -42.90 4.15 -16.35
N ALA A 14 -43.19 2.87 -16.58
CA ALA A 14 -42.50 1.77 -15.91
C ALA A 14 -41.04 1.67 -16.40
N THR A 15 -40.80 1.80 -17.71
CA THR A 15 -39.45 1.80 -18.28
C THR A 15 -38.63 3.00 -17.79
N GLY A 16 -39.22 4.20 -17.77
CA GLY A 16 -38.56 5.40 -17.24
C GLY A 16 -38.17 5.25 -15.76
N ALA A 17 -39.08 4.74 -14.93
CA ALA A 17 -38.82 4.49 -13.52
C ALA A 17 -37.71 3.42 -13.30
N ALA A 18 -37.70 2.36 -14.10
CA ALA A 18 -36.67 1.32 -14.05
C ALA A 18 -35.29 1.84 -14.48
N LEU A 19 -35.23 2.73 -15.48
CA LEU A 19 -33.98 3.35 -15.91
C LEU A 19 -33.41 4.30 -14.85
N VAL A 20 -34.25 5.13 -14.22
CA VAL A 20 -33.79 6.05 -13.17
C VAL A 20 -33.29 5.31 -11.93
N THR A 21 -33.99 4.24 -11.52
CA THR A 21 -33.59 3.42 -10.37
C THR A 21 -32.38 2.53 -10.68
N GLY A 22 -32.32 1.94 -11.88
CA GLY A 22 -31.18 1.15 -12.35
C GLY A 22 -29.89 1.96 -12.53
N VAL A 23 -29.97 3.18 -13.07
CA VAL A 23 -28.81 4.08 -13.21
C VAL A 23 -28.31 4.57 -11.85
N SER A 24 -29.20 4.72 -10.86
CA SER A 24 -28.79 5.10 -9.49
C SER A 24 -27.94 4.01 -8.82
N GLY A 25 -28.21 2.72 -9.10
CA GLY A 25 -27.38 1.60 -8.64
C GLY A 25 -26.01 1.49 -9.33
N LEU A 26 -25.85 2.10 -10.50
CA LEU A 26 -24.56 2.21 -11.21
C LEU A 26 -23.71 3.40 -10.73
N ARG A 27 -24.22 4.21 -9.78
CA ARG A 27 -23.49 5.29 -9.12
C ARG A 27 -22.81 4.85 -7.82
N VAL A 28 -22.65 3.54 -7.61
CA VAL A 28 -21.72 3.09 -6.56
C VAL A 28 -20.31 3.41 -7.08
N PRO A 29 -19.50 4.20 -6.35
CA PRO A 29 -18.13 4.44 -6.77
C PRO A 29 -17.43 3.10 -6.93
N ALA A 30 -16.64 2.95 -8.00
CA ALA A 30 -15.77 1.80 -8.17
C ALA A 30 -14.96 1.62 -6.88
N GLN A 31 -15.28 0.57 -6.10
CA GLN A 31 -14.57 0.27 -4.87
C GLN A 31 -13.19 -0.24 -5.28
N ALA A 32 -12.19 0.65 -5.25
CA ALA A 32 -10.82 0.26 -5.46
C ALA A 32 -10.46 -0.82 -4.44
N LYS A 33 -9.77 -1.88 -4.88
CA LYS A 33 -9.23 -2.88 -3.95
C LYS A 33 -8.26 -2.17 -3.01
N THR A 34 -8.58 -2.18 -1.72
CA THR A 34 -7.73 -1.58 -0.68
C THR A 34 -6.43 -2.36 -0.54
N ILE A 35 -5.33 -1.67 -0.21
CA ILE A 35 -4.05 -2.31 0.08
C ILE A 35 -4.06 -2.83 1.53
N ALA A 36 -3.87 -4.14 1.70
CA ALA A 36 -3.71 -4.74 3.02
C ALA A 36 -2.33 -4.37 3.63
N PRO A 37 -2.22 -4.20 4.96
CA PRO A 37 -0.93 -4.00 5.61
C PRO A 37 0.05 -5.14 5.34
N SER A 38 1.33 -4.82 5.17
CA SER A 38 2.40 -5.83 5.13
C SER A 38 2.49 -6.57 6.46
N LYS A 39 2.66 -7.89 6.40
CA LYS A 39 2.81 -8.71 7.61
C LYS A 39 4.16 -8.42 8.29
N THR A 40 4.14 -8.32 9.61
CA THR A 40 5.35 -8.20 10.42
C THR A 40 6.07 -9.55 10.53
N MET A 41 7.38 -9.56 10.25
CA MET A 41 8.25 -10.71 10.49
C MET A 41 8.99 -10.52 11.83
N LEU A 42 8.57 -11.24 12.87
CA LEU A 42 9.16 -11.13 14.22
C LEU A 42 10.63 -11.57 14.28
N GLY A 43 11.06 -12.49 13.39
CA GLY A 43 12.42 -13.03 13.37
C GLY A 43 13.52 -11.99 13.20
N GLY A 44 13.22 -10.83 12.61
CA GLY A 44 14.20 -9.75 12.44
C GLY A 44 14.55 -8.99 13.72
N ALA A 45 13.77 -9.14 14.80
CA ALA A 45 14.01 -8.39 16.04
C ALA A 45 15.31 -8.81 16.77
N ASN A 46 15.87 -9.99 16.47
CA ASN A 46 17.01 -10.57 17.18
C ASN A 46 18.32 -9.78 17.06
N ASN A 47 18.49 -9.00 16.00
CA ASN A 47 19.68 -8.18 15.75
C ASN A 47 19.33 -6.68 15.69
N TYR A 48 18.08 -6.30 15.95
CA TYR A 48 17.67 -4.90 15.89
C TYR A 48 18.42 -4.03 16.90
N ARG A 49 18.99 -2.92 16.43
CA ARG A 49 19.63 -1.89 17.25
C ARG A 49 19.02 -0.53 16.96
N ALA A 50 18.33 0.06 17.94
CA ALA A 50 17.69 1.35 17.74
C ALA A 50 18.68 2.44 17.29
N GLY A 51 18.23 3.33 16.40
CA GLY A 51 18.97 4.55 16.06
C GLY A 51 20.19 4.36 15.16
N ALA A 52 20.22 3.32 14.31
CA ALA A 52 21.27 3.20 13.28
C ALA A 52 21.37 4.47 12.44
N PRO A 53 22.56 4.92 12.01
CA PRO A 53 22.74 6.20 11.31
C PRO A 53 22.08 6.21 9.91
N VAL A 54 21.71 7.40 9.41
CA VAL A 54 21.37 7.55 7.98
C VAL A 54 22.66 7.50 7.18
N VAL A 55 22.73 6.62 6.19
CA VAL A 55 23.95 6.37 5.42
C VAL A 55 23.61 6.17 3.95
N ASP A 56 24.58 6.40 3.07
CA ASP A 56 24.43 6.12 1.63
C ASP A 56 24.53 4.63 1.29
N LYS A 57 25.18 3.85 2.16
CA LYS A 57 25.35 2.39 2.05
C LYS A 57 25.73 1.76 3.39
N ILE A 58 25.44 0.47 3.55
CA ILE A 58 25.89 -0.35 4.68
C ILE A 58 27.18 -1.09 4.31
N GLY A 59 28.18 -1.09 5.19
CA GLY A 59 29.47 -1.75 4.96
C GLY A 59 30.18 -1.24 3.69
N GLY A 60 30.80 -2.16 2.95
CA GLY A 60 31.39 -1.87 1.64
C GLY A 60 30.36 -1.60 0.53
N GLY A 61 29.11 -1.99 0.74
CA GLY A 61 28.06 -2.11 -0.27
C GLY A 61 27.96 -3.54 -0.83
N GLY A 62 27.50 -3.69 -2.08
CA GLY A 62 27.47 -4.97 -2.80
C GLY A 62 26.11 -5.34 -3.39
N PHE A 63 25.04 -4.72 -2.91
CA PHE A 63 23.69 -4.83 -3.47
C PHE A 63 22.88 -3.58 -3.13
N TRP A 64 21.79 -3.38 -3.86
CA TRP A 64 20.82 -2.31 -3.58
C TRP A 64 19.60 -2.89 -2.87
N MET A 65 19.17 -2.21 -1.82
CA MET A 65 17.91 -2.43 -1.13
C MET A 65 16.98 -1.29 -1.49
N SER A 66 15.98 -1.58 -2.32
CA SER A 66 14.97 -0.59 -2.70
C SER A 66 13.57 -1.08 -2.39
N GLY A 67 12.66 -0.13 -2.22
CA GLY A 67 11.26 -0.43 -1.98
C GLY A 67 10.40 0.82 -1.94
N THR A 68 9.11 0.60 -1.70
CA THR A 68 8.15 1.68 -1.47
C THR A 68 7.41 1.49 -0.17
N VAL A 69 7.07 2.59 0.50
CA VAL A 69 6.26 2.59 1.71
C VAL A 69 4.95 3.30 1.40
N ARG A 70 3.86 2.56 1.53
CA ARG A 70 2.49 3.01 1.22
C ARG A 70 1.60 2.85 2.44
N ARG A 71 0.64 3.75 2.60
CA ARG A 71 -0.42 3.63 3.60
C ARG A 71 -1.32 2.44 3.25
N ALA A 72 -1.62 1.60 4.24
CA ALA A 72 -2.66 0.59 4.08
C ALA A 72 -4.03 1.27 3.84
N GLY A 73 -4.90 0.61 3.08
CA GLY A 73 -6.14 1.21 2.60
C GLY A 73 -5.95 1.83 1.22
N ASP A 74 -5.69 3.13 1.18
CA ASP A 74 -5.68 3.94 -0.05
C ASP A 74 -4.40 3.83 -0.89
N GLY A 75 -3.31 3.26 -0.35
CA GLY A 75 -2.04 3.12 -1.05
C GLY A 75 -1.29 4.43 -1.28
N ALA A 76 -1.67 5.51 -0.59
CA ALA A 76 -0.97 6.79 -0.69
C ALA A 76 0.51 6.62 -0.28
N PRO A 77 1.46 7.27 -1.00
CA PRO A 77 2.86 7.26 -0.61
C PRO A 77 3.03 7.95 0.75
N LEU A 78 3.92 7.40 1.57
CA LEU A 78 4.27 8.00 2.86
C LEU A 78 5.68 8.56 2.75
N ALA A 79 5.87 9.87 2.79
CA ALA A 79 7.19 10.48 2.74
C ALA A 79 7.87 10.49 4.12
N GLY A 80 9.21 10.57 4.13
CA GLY A 80 10.01 10.82 5.34
C GLY A 80 9.97 9.70 6.39
N GLN A 81 9.48 8.52 6.02
CA GLN A 81 9.53 7.34 6.88
C GLN A 81 10.97 6.88 7.01
N ARG A 82 11.38 6.59 8.25
CA ARG A 82 12.69 6.00 8.51
C ARG A 82 12.66 4.50 8.26
N ILE A 83 13.45 4.04 7.31
CA ILE A 83 13.65 2.62 7.03
C ILE A 83 15.03 2.24 7.55
N GLN A 84 15.06 1.40 8.58
CA GLN A 84 16.29 0.89 9.15
C GLN A 84 16.51 -0.55 8.69
N ILE A 85 17.72 -0.84 8.23
CA ILE A 85 18.11 -2.13 7.69
C ILE A 85 19.41 -2.57 8.35
N TRP A 86 19.55 -3.88 8.58
CA TRP A 86 20.78 -4.53 8.97
C TRP A 86 20.99 -5.75 8.08
N ALA A 87 22.25 -6.01 7.74
CA ALA A 87 22.61 -7.13 6.87
C ALA A 87 23.96 -7.71 7.30
N HIS A 88 24.17 -9.00 7.04
CA HIS A 88 25.52 -9.53 7.10
C HIS A 88 26.35 -8.89 5.98
N THR A 89 27.50 -8.34 6.32
CA THR A 89 28.41 -7.70 5.36
C THR A 89 29.74 -8.43 5.37
N THR A 90 30.55 -8.23 4.33
CA THR A 90 31.93 -8.73 4.32
C THR A 90 32.77 -8.12 5.44
N GLU A 91 32.39 -6.95 5.95
CA GLU A 91 33.11 -6.22 6.97
C GLU A 91 32.65 -6.51 8.41
N GLY A 92 31.55 -7.25 8.60
CA GLY A 92 30.98 -7.50 9.91
C GLY A 92 29.70 -8.34 9.92
N HIS A 93 29.40 -8.88 11.10
CA HIS A 93 28.21 -9.70 11.32
C HIS A 93 26.98 -8.82 11.51
N GLU A 94 25.78 -9.40 11.38
CA GLU A 94 24.49 -8.70 11.50
C GLU A 94 24.30 -8.00 12.85
N ARG A 95 25.05 -8.39 13.89
CA ARG A 95 25.00 -7.76 15.23
C ARG A 95 25.88 -6.53 15.36
N ASP A 96 26.82 -6.33 14.44
CA ASP A 96 27.80 -5.26 14.50
C ASP A 96 27.16 -3.92 14.12
N GLN A 97 27.55 -2.85 14.81
CA GLN A 97 27.01 -1.51 14.54
C GLN A 97 27.22 -1.06 13.09
N ARG A 98 28.37 -1.39 12.50
CA ARG A 98 28.73 -1.06 11.12
C ARG A 98 27.84 -1.75 10.08
N SER A 99 27.16 -2.82 10.48
CA SER A 99 26.25 -3.62 9.65
C SER A 99 24.82 -3.07 9.66
N HIS A 100 24.59 -1.92 10.31
CA HIS A 100 23.31 -1.26 10.42
C HIS A 100 23.35 0.09 9.73
N GLY A 101 22.28 0.41 9.00
CA GLY A 101 22.06 1.71 8.40
C GLY A 101 20.59 2.02 8.30
N ALA A 102 20.29 3.28 8.03
CA ALA A 102 18.94 3.73 7.76
C ALA A 102 18.92 4.66 6.55
N THR A 103 17.73 4.79 5.97
CA THR A 103 17.43 5.74 4.92
C THR A 103 16.06 6.37 5.18
N LEU A 104 15.76 7.44 4.46
CA LEU A 104 14.44 8.06 4.41
C LEU A 104 13.88 7.86 3.02
N ASN A 105 12.60 7.56 2.92
CA ASN A 105 11.93 7.52 1.63
C ASN A 105 11.48 8.91 1.17
N ASP A 106 11.41 9.08 -0.15
CA ASP A 106 11.07 10.32 -0.81
C ASP A 106 9.55 10.62 -0.81
N GLU A 107 9.16 11.69 -1.49
CA GLU A 107 7.75 12.11 -1.65
C GLU A 107 6.87 11.06 -2.36
N ASN A 108 7.48 10.18 -3.16
CA ASN A 108 6.81 9.06 -3.82
C ASN A 108 6.77 7.79 -2.94
N GLY A 109 7.28 7.91 -1.71
CA GLY A 109 7.42 6.82 -0.76
C GLY A 109 8.53 5.83 -1.12
N VAL A 110 9.40 6.16 -2.09
CA VAL A 110 10.48 5.29 -2.59
C VAL A 110 11.72 5.44 -1.71
N PHE A 111 12.37 4.33 -1.37
CA PHE A 111 13.69 4.34 -0.76
C PHE A 111 14.70 3.50 -1.53
N ARG A 112 15.98 3.82 -1.33
CA ARG A 112 17.12 3.05 -1.78
C ARG A 112 18.24 3.16 -0.74
N LEU A 113 18.86 2.04 -0.41
CA LEU A 113 20.02 1.91 0.47
C LEU A 113 20.98 0.85 -0.06
#